data_AF-A0A8J7NCZ3-F1
#
_entry.id   AF-A0A8J7NCZ3-F1
#
_cell.length_a   1.000
_cell.length_b   1.000
_cell.length_c   1.000
_cell.angle_alpha   90.00
_cell.angle_beta   90.00
_cell.angle_gamma   90.00
#
_symmetry.space_group_name_H-M   'P 1'
#
loop_
_entity.id
_entity.type
_entity.pdbx_description
1 polymer ?
#
loop_
_entity_poly.entity_id
_entity_poly.type
_entity_poly.pdbx_seq_one_letter_code
_entity_poly.pdbx_strand_id
1 'polypeptide(L)'
;MRNFKCCPNGKWERLKDLGHADSFDFILDKCSVCGKYWASIFCTPTAVLGYEEVRKHDAEELISLDGKQLKKAISDWMYENL
;
A
#
# COMPACT_ATOMS: atom_id res chain seq x y z
N MET A 1 3.37 -1.84 -15.65
CA MET A 1 3.14 -1.07 -14.41
C MET A 1 2.22 0.09 -14.74
N ARG A 2 1.10 0.25 -14.02
CA ARG A 2 0.13 1.34 -14.28
C ARG A 2 0.73 2.66 -13.79
N ASN A 3 0.87 3.64 -14.69
CA ASN A 3 1.39 4.98 -14.36
C ASN A 3 0.41 5.83 -13.53
N PHE A 4 -0.80 5.34 -13.27
CA PHE A 4 -1.79 5.98 -12.43
C PHE A 4 -2.54 4.94 -11.60
N LYS A 5 -2.66 5.20 -10.29
CA LYS A 5 -3.44 4.38 -9.36
C LYS A 5 -4.91 4.28 -9.81
N CYS A 6 -5.65 5.39 -9.94
CA CYS A 6 -7.01 5.32 -10.53
C CYS A 6 -7.52 6.60 -11.19
N CYS A 7 -7.53 7.75 -10.48
CA CYS A 7 -8.11 8.98 -11.01
C CYS A 7 -7.00 9.85 -11.64
N PRO A 8 -7.16 10.37 -12.87
CA PRO A 8 -6.13 11.18 -13.56
C PRO A 8 -5.67 12.43 -12.80
N ASN A 9 -6.54 12.98 -11.95
CA ASN A 9 -6.25 14.11 -11.04
C ASN A 9 -6.53 13.74 -9.58
N GLY A 10 -6.44 12.45 -9.25
CA GLY A 10 -6.67 11.97 -7.89
C GLY A 10 -5.66 12.61 -6.94
N LYS A 11 -6.15 13.24 -5.87
CA LYS A 11 -5.30 13.59 -4.72
C LYS A 11 -5.23 12.34 -3.83
N TRP A 12 -4.00 11.94 -3.52
CA TRP A 12 -3.71 10.76 -2.72
C TRP A 12 -3.38 11.19 -1.31
N GLU A 13 -4.12 10.66 -0.35
CA GLU A 13 -3.87 10.86 1.06
C GLU A 13 -3.08 9.68 1.61
N ARG A 14 -1.92 9.96 2.20
CA ARG A 14 -1.13 8.94 2.88
C ARG A 14 -1.81 8.61 4.20
N LEU A 15 -2.23 7.37 4.34
CA LEU A 15 -2.90 6.89 5.55
C LEU A 15 -1.91 6.30 6.55
N LYS A 16 -0.98 5.46 6.08
CA LYS A 16 -0.07 4.74 6.97
C LYS A 16 1.21 4.29 6.26
N ASP A 17 2.33 4.36 6.97
CA ASP A 17 3.56 3.66 6.60
C ASP A 17 3.44 2.22 7.11
N LEU A 18 3.40 1.25 6.18
CA LEU A 18 3.25 -0.16 6.51
C LEU A 18 4.60 -0.83 6.79
N GLY A 19 5.71 -0.10 6.60
CA GLY A 19 7.05 -0.55 6.86
C GLY A 19 7.62 -1.44 5.75
N HIS A 20 8.56 -2.29 6.15
CA HIS A 20 9.41 -3.05 5.24
C HIS A 20 9.12 -4.56 5.31
N ALA A 21 8.92 -5.19 4.15
CA ALA A 21 8.83 -6.63 3.99
C ALA A 21 9.54 -7.09 2.71
N ASP A 22 10.38 -8.12 2.83
CA ASP A 22 11.04 -8.82 1.71
C ASP A 22 11.70 -7.91 0.66
N SER A 23 12.46 -6.91 1.12
CA SER A 23 13.16 -5.89 0.30
C SER A 23 12.27 -4.78 -0.27
N PHE A 24 10.99 -4.75 0.10
CA PHE A 24 10.06 -3.71 -0.31
C PHE A 24 9.59 -2.87 0.88
N ASP A 25 9.46 -1.57 0.65
CA ASP A 25 8.76 -0.66 1.56
C ASP A 25 7.35 -0.40 1.03
N PHE A 26 6.39 -0.32 1.95
CA PHE A 26 4.97 -0.21 1.63
C PHE A 26 4.33 1.00 2.29
N ILE A 27 3.58 1.77 1.51
CA ILE A 27 2.80 2.90 2.00
C ILE A 27 1.35 2.73 1.60
N LEU A 28 0.46 2.79 2.58
CA LEU A 28 -0.98 2.79 2.33
C LEU A 28 -1.46 4.20 2.03
N ASP A 29 -2.03 4.38 0.85
CA ASP A 29 -2.66 5.63 0.42
C ASP A 29 -4.13 5.42 0.08
N LYS A 30 -4.91 6.49 0.11
CA LYS A 30 -6.31 6.52 -0.32
C LYS A 30 -6.55 7.61 -1.35
N CYS A 31 -7.32 7.30 -2.38
CA CYS A 31 -7.78 8.32 -3.33
C CYS A 31 -8.87 9.15 -2.66
N SER A 32 -8.67 10.47 -2.56
CA SER A 32 -9.71 11.36 -2.03
C SER A 32 -10.91 11.53 -2.97
N VAL A 33 -10.81 11.09 -4.23
CA VAL A 33 -11.86 11.23 -5.24
C VAL A 33 -12.79 10.01 -5.27
N CYS A 34 -12.24 8.81 -5.46
CA CYS A 34 -13.04 7.58 -5.56
C CYS A 34 -13.03 6.72 -4.28
N GLY A 35 -12.24 7.09 -3.27
CA GLY A 35 -12.16 6.38 -2.00
C GLY A 35 -11.38 5.06 -2.00
N LYS A 36 -10.82 4.64 -3.15
CA LYS A 36 -10.03 3.40 -3.25
C LYS A 36 -8.71 3.49 -2.49
N TYR A 37 -8.28 2.36 -1.95
CA TYR A 37 -7.02 2.19 -1.21
C TYR A 37 -5.95 1.59 -2.11
N TRP A 38 -4.71 2.02 -1.91
CA TRP A 38 -3.57 1.60 -2.72
C TRP A 38 -2.34 1.41 -1.86
N ALA A 39 -1.60 0.34 -2.11
CA ALA A 39 -0.26 0.14 -1.59
C ALA A 39 0.73 0.71 -2.61
N SER A 40 1.46 1.75 -2.22
CA SER A 40 2.65 2.20 -2.94
C SER A 40 3.82 1.33 -2.53
N ILE A 41 4.41 0.64 -3.51
CA ILE A 41 5.46 -0.35 -3.29
C ILE A 41 6.78 0.23 -3.79
N PHE A 42 7.77 0.26 -2.93
CA PHE A 42 9.11 0.79 -3.22
C PHE A 42 10.10 -0.36 -3.07
N CYS A 43 11.05 -0.47 -3.99
CA CYS A 43 12.24 -1.29 -3.79
C CYS A 43 13.44 -0.35 -3.76
N THR A 44 14.29 -0.51 -2.75
CA THR A 44 15.57 0.18 -2.75
C THR A 44 16.51 -0.50 -3.75
N PRO A 45 17.21 0.23 -4.64
CA PRO A 45 17.42 1.70 -4.67
C PRO A 45 16.54 2.47 -5.70
N THR A 46 15.54 1.85 -6.34
CA THR A 46 15.01 2.28 -7.65
C THR A 46 13.75 3.16 -7.65
N ALA A 47 13.37 3.80 -6.53
CA ALA A 47 12.11 4.55 -6.39
C ALA A 47 10.85 3.66 -6.50
N VAL A 48 9.65 4.28 -6.47
CA VAL A 48 8.34 3.58 -6.51
C VAL A 48 8.33 2.60 -7.68
N LEU A 49 8.18 1.30 -7.39
CA LEU A 49 8.06 0.28 -8.42
C LEU A 49 6.65 0.20 -8.99
N GLY A 50 5.65 0.42 -8.15
CA GLY A 50 4.27 0.24 -8.57
C GLY A 50 3.26 0.58 -7.49
N TYR A 51 2.00 0.36 -7.88
CA TYR A 51 0.86 0.55 -7.03
C TYR A 51 -0.07 -0.63 -7.18
N GLU A 52 -0.48 -1.21 -6.06
CA GLU A 52 -1.49 -2.26 -6.04
C GLU A 52 -2.75 -1.80 -5.31
N GLU A 53 -3.91 -2.18 -5.83
CA GLU A 53 -5.19 -1.84 -5.21
C GLU A 53 -5.38 -2.70 -3.97
N VAL A 54 -5.67 -2.06 -2.84
CA VAL A 54 -5.91 -2.74 -1.56
C VAL A 54 -7.41 -2.79 -1.33
N ARG A 55 -7.95 -3.97 -0.99
CA ARG A 55 -9.37 -4.07 -0.64
C ARG A 55 -9.63 -3.27 0.63
N LYS A 56 -10.84 -2.73 0.74
CA LYS A 56 -11.21 -1.89 1.89
C LYS A 56 -10.99 -2.59 3.25
N HIS A 57 -11.38 -3.86 3.34
CA HIS A 57 -11.20 -4.67 4.55
C HIS A 57 -9.73 -4.77 4.96
N ASP A 58 -8.86 -5.15 4.02
CA ASP A 58 -7.42 -5.34 4.28
C ASP A 58 -6.77 -4.00 4.64
N ALA A 59 -7.18 -2.90 3.99
CA ALA A 59 -6.70 -1.56 4.33
C ALA A 59 -7.09 -1.15 5.76
N GLU A 60 -8.33 -1.42 6.18
CA GLU A 60 -8.81 -1.13 7.54
C GLU A 60 -8.06 -1.97 8.59
N GLU A 61 -7.81 -3.24 8.30
CA GLU A 61 -6.99 -4.12 9.14
C GLU A 61 -5.56 -3.58 9.29
N LEU A 62 -4.88 -3.31 8.17
CA LEU A 62 -3.51 -2.79 8.15
C LEU A 62 -3.36 -1.46 8.90
N ILE A 63 -4.38 -0.58 8.82
CA ILE A 63 -4.41 0.67 9.58
C ILE A 63 -4.44 0.41 11.08
N SER A 64 -5.16 -0.62 11.53
CA SER A 64 -5.35 -0.94 12.95
C SER A 64 -4.17 -1.64 13.62
N LEU A 65 -3.27 -2.26 12.83
CA LEU A 65 -2.17 -3.09 13.34
C LEU A 65 -0.86 -2.31 13.44
N ASP A 66 -0.03 -2.61 14.44
CA ASP A 66 1.31 -2.02 14.59
C ASP A 66 2.38 -3.08 14.91
N GLY A 67 3.65 -2.67 14.82
CA GLY A 67 4.80 -3.47 15.25
C GLY A 67 4.87 -4.85 14.57
N LYS A 68 4.97 -5.91 15.39
CA LYS A 68 5.11 -7.29 14.88
C LYS A 68 3.87 -7.79 14.13
N GLN A 69 2.67 -7.37 14.55
CA GLN A 69 1.43 -7.80 13.91
C GLN A 69 1.32 -7.17 12.52
N LEU A 70 1.60 -5.87 12.41
CA LEU A 70 1.66 -5.18 11.13
C LEU A 70 2.66 -5.84 10.17
N LYS A 71 3.87 -6.13 10.66
CA LYS A 71 4.91 -6.78 9.85
C LYS A 71 4.45 -8.13 9.30
N LYS A 72 3.76 -8.94 10.11
CA LYS A 72 3.21 -10.21 9.63
C LYS A 72 2.10 -9.98 8.60
N ALA A 73 1.15 -9.09 8.89
CA ALA A 73 0.03 -8.82 8.01
C ALA A 73 0.47 -8.29 6.64
N ILE A 74 1.45 -7.39 6.59
CA ILE A 74 1.97 -6.88 5.31
C ILE A 74 2.71 -7.97 4.53
N SER A 75 3.48 -8.83 5.20
CA SER A 75 4.10 -10.00 4.55
C SER A 75 3.04 -10.95 3.98
N ASP A 76 2.04 -11.34 4.77
CA ASP A 76 0.97 -12.25 4.32
C ASP A 76 0.23 -11.64 3.11
N TRP A 77 -0.19 -10.37 3.21
CA TRP A 77 -0.87 -9.66 2.12
C TRP A 77 -0.01 -9.60 0.86
N MET A 78 1.29 -9.35 0.99
CA MET A 78 2.23 -9.30 -0.13
C MET A 78 2.26 -10.64 -0.89
N TYR A 79 2.37 -11.77 -0.20
CA TYR A 79 2.42 -13.10 -0.83
C TYR A 79 1.09 -13.49 -1.52
N GLU A 80 -0.03 -12.91 -1.10
CA GLU A 80 -1.34 -13.18 -1.70
C GLU A 80 -1.64 -12.32 -2.93
N ASN A 81 -0.96 -11.18 -3.11
CA ASN A 81 -1.35 -10.15 -4.08
C ASN A 81 -0.22 -9.70 -5.03
N LEU A 82 1.05 -10.02 -4.77
CA LEU A 82 2.21 -9.77 -5.64
C LEU A 82 2.76 -11.05 -6.26
#